data_AF-A0A8J3DB39-F1
#
_entry.id   AF-A0A8J3DB39-F1
#
_cell.length_a   1.000
_cell.length_b   1.000
_cell.length_c   1.000
_cell.angle_alpha   90.00
_cell.angle_beta   90.00
_cell.angle_gamma   90.00
#
_symmetry.space_group_name_H-M   'P 1'
#
loop_
_entity.id
_entity.type
_entity.pdbx_description
1 polymer ?
#
loop_
_entity_poly.entity_id
_entity_poly.type
_entity_poly.pdbx_seq_one_letter_code
_entity_poly.pdbx_strand_id
1 'polypeptide(L)'
;MVAIARRPTAEKAEMEIALERTSQVAVSRMLLLVFWGLILAKCSLLQWAILNYDVPVDGGLFIWLPSFLFGAVCSFVYGKVTLEEFHRTPLTSRLVRGIWAACIAAMALFGVVAVGLGGMSPFLLPAIFAVLMGVGFFIQAMIDPRPYLRAAAVGWWLGSIWLFYEASISALLSLSILIITMQVIPTTLLFWQEKQALKRSNRN
;
A
#
# COMPACT_ATOMS: atom_id res chain seq x y z
N MET A 1 -25.60 4.03 50.74
CA MET A 1 -24.32 4.53 50.18
C MET A 1 -23.79 3.49 49.21
N VAL A 2 -23.95 3.75 47.91
CA VAL A 2 -23.62 2.81 46.83
C VAL A 2 -22.14 2.95 46.49
N ALA A 3 -21.44 1.83 46.38
CA ALA A 3 -20.01 1.74 46.13
C ALA A 3 -19.62 2.30 44.75
N ILE A 4 -18.89 3.42 44.72
CA ILE A 4 -18.31 4.03 43.51
C ILE A 4 -16.78 3.86 43.52
N ALA A 5 -16.26 2.64 43.70
CA ALA A 5 -14.81 2.45 43.86
C ALA A 5 -14.20 1.27 43.08
N ARG A 6 -14.89 0.68 42.09
CA ARG A 6 -14.39 -0.49 41.34
C ARG A 6 -14.28 -0.35 39.81
N ARG A 7 -14.45 0.86 39.25
CA ARG A 7 -14.44 1.09 37.78
C ARG A 7 -13.07 1.38 37.10
N PRO A 8 -12.01 1.90 37.77
CA PRO A 8 -10.84 2.41 37.03
C PRO A 8 -9.88 1.35 36.47
N THR A 9 -10.01 0.07 36.87
CA THR A 9 -9.12 -1.01 36.37
C THR A 9 -9.70 -1.75 35.18
N ALA A 10 -11.02 -1.98 35.15
CA ALA A 10 -11.68 -2.64 34.03
C ALA A 10 -11.67 -1.77 32.76
N GLU A 11 -11.96 -0.47 32.89
CA GLU A 11 -11.95 0.48 31.76
C GLU A 11 -10.54 0.63 31.17
N LYS A 12 -9.50 0.65 32.01
CA LYS A 12 -8.10 0.66 31.56
C LYS A 12 -7.73 -0.61 30.81
N ALA A 13 -8.10 -1.78 31.31
CA ALA A 13 -7.84 -3.05 30.64
C ALA A 13 -8.56 -3.12 29.28
N GLU A 14 -9.79 -2.65 29.20
CA GLU A 14 -10.53 -2.56 27.93
C GLU A 14 -9.86 -1.59 26.94
N MET A 15 -9.38 -0.44 27.41
CA MET A 15 -8.63 0.51 26.59
C MET A 15 -7.30 -0.06 26.09
N GLU A 16 -6.55 -0.77 26.94
CA GLU A 16 -5.29 -1.42 26.56
C GLU A 16 -5.51 -2.50 25.50
N ILE A 17 -6.53 -3.35 25.69
CA ILE A 17 -6.91 -4.37 24.69
C ILE A 17 -7.33 -3.71 23.37
N ALA A 18 -8.10 -2.60 23.43
CA ALA A 18 -8.50 -1.87 22.23
C ALA A 18 -7.30 -1.24 21.49
N LEU A 19 -6.31 -0.74 22.24
CA LEU A 19 -5.08 -0.19 21.70
C LEU A 19 -4.23 -1.26 21.02
N GLU A 20 -4.01 -2.41 21.69
CA GLU A 20 -3.24 -3.53 21.14
C GLU A 20 -3.89 -4.09 19.86
N ARG A 21 -5.22 -4.20 19.83
CA ARG A 21 -5.94 -4.58 18.61
C ARG A 21 -5.72 -3.59 17.48
N THR A 22 -5.74 -2.29 17.78
CA THR A 22 -5.56 -1.25 16.77
C THR A 22 -4.14 -1.28 16.18
N SER A 23 -3.12 -1.50 17.00
CA SER A 23 -1.74 -1.61 16.55
C SER A 23 -1.49 -2.89 15.75
N GLN A 24 -2.07 -4.03 16.14
CA GLN A 24 -1.98 -5.28 15.35
C GLN A 24 -2.61 -5.13 13.95
N VAL A 25 -3.77 -4.47 13.84
CA VAL A 25 -4.40 -4.16 12.54
C VAL A 25 -3.50 -3.24 11.70
N ALA A 26 -2.85 -2.24 12.33
CA ALA A 26 -1.95 -1.34 11.63
C ALA A 26 -0.71 -2.07 11.08
N VAL A 27 -0.08 -2.92 11.89
CA VAL A 27 1.08 -3.76 11.51
C VAL A 27 0.74 -4.68 10.34
N SER A 28 -0.43 -5.31 10.38
CA SER A 28 -0.90 -6.20 9.31
C SER A 28 -1.14 -5.46 8.00
N ARG A 29 -1.70 -4.24 8.07
CA ARG A 29 -1.89 -3.36 6.92
C ARG A 29 -0.55 -2.91 6.32
N MET A 30 0.43 -2.56 7.15
CA MET A 30 1.76 -2.18 6.70
C MET A 30 2.45 -3.33 5.95
N LEU A 31 2.31 -4.56 6.45
CA LEU A 31 2.88 -5.74 5.80
C LEU A 31 2.27 -5.99 4.40
N LEU A 32 0.95 -5.84 4.26
CA LEU A 32 0.28 -5.91 2.95
C LEU A 32 0.77 -4.81 1.99
N LEU A 33 0.96 -3.58 2.47
CA LEU A 33 1.49 -2.48 1.65
C LEU A 33 2.91 -2.73 1.16
N VAL A 34 3.77 -3.32 2.02
CA VAL A 34 5.14 -3.73 1.66
C VAL A 34 5.11 -4.85 0.63
N PHE A 35 4.29 -5.87 0.87
CA PHE A 35 4.15 -7.02 -0.02
C PHE A 35 3.71 -6.61 -1.43
N TRP A 36 2.64 -5.80 -1.54
CA TRP A 36 2.18 -5.27 -2.81
C TRP A 36 3.19 -4.33 -3.47
N GLY A 37 3.87 -3.49 -2.68
CA GLY A 37 4.95 -2.64 -3.20
C GLY A 37 6.08 -3.45 -3.83
N LEU A 38 6.52 -4.54 -3.18
CA LEU A 38 7.56 -5.42 -3.71
C LEU A 38 7.12 -6.14 -4.99
N ILE A 39 5.86 -6.61 -5.05
CA ILE A 39 5.30 -7.23 -6.26
C ILE A 39 5.32 -6.22 -7.42
N LEU A 40 4.79 -5.02 -7.21
CA LEU A 40 4.71 -3.98 -8.25
C LEU A 40 6.10 -3.52 -8.70
N ALA A 41 7.04 -3.34 -7.76
CA ALA A 41 8.42 -3.00 -8.08
C ALA A 41 9.08 -4.09 -8.94
N LYS A 42 8.94 -5.36 -8.54
CA LYS A 42 9.43 -6.51 -9.33
C LYS A 42 8.82 -6.54 -10.73
N CYS A 43 7.50 -6.40 -10.84
CA CYS A 43 6.81 -6.45 -12.14
C CYS A 43 7.26 -5.31 -13.06
N SER A 44 7.38 -4.09 -12.52
CA SER A 44 7.83 -2.92 -13.27
C SER A 44 9.27 -3.07 -13.75
N LEU A 45 10.17 -3.57 -12.88
CA LEU A 45 11.56 -3.82 -13.22
C LEU A 45 11.73 -4.90 -14.29
N LEU A 46 10.98 -6.00 -14.18
CA LEU A 46 11.02 -7.08 -15.18
C LEU A 46 10.41 -6.63 -16.51
N GLN A 47 9.32 -5.86 -16.49
CA GLN A 47 8.73 -5.30 -17.70
C GLN A 47 9.70 -4.35 -18.40
N TRP A 48 10.40 -3.51 -17.64
CA TRP A 48 11.48 -2.67 -18.17
C TRP A 48 12.57 -3.52 -18.84
N ALA A 49 13.03 -4.59 -18.19
CA ALA A 49 14.07 -5.47 -18.74
C ALA A 49 13.61 -6.17 -20.03
N ILE A 50 12.37 -6.67 -20.09
CA ILE A 50 11.83 -7.28 -21.31
C ILE A 50 11.84 -6.28 -22.47
N LEU A 51 11.33 -5.07 -22.24
CA LEU A 51 11.25 -4.05 -23.28
C LEU A 51 12.62 -3.49 -23.69
N ASN A 52 13.58 -3.42 -22.77
CA ASN A 52 14.91 -2.87 -23.04
C ASN A 52 15.84 -3.88 -23.74
N TYR A 53 15.64 -5.18 -23.52
CA TYR A 53 16.45 -6.25 -24.12
C TYR A 53 15.73 -7.01 -25.23
N ASP A 54 14.58 -6.50 -25.70
CA ASP A 54 13.75 -7.10 -26.76
C ASP A 54 13.49 -8.61 -26.56
N VAL A 55 13.25 -9.01 -25.32
CA VAL A 55 13.01 -10.41 -24.98
C VAL A 55 11.62 -10.81 -25.55
N PRO A 56 11.50 -11.90 -26.33
CA PRO A 56 10.25 -12.30 -26.99
C PRO A 56 9.29 -13.00 -26.01
N VAL A 57 8.95 -12.33 -24.91
CA VAL A 57 8.06 -12.81 -23.85
C VAL A 57 6.97 -11.77 -23.62
N ASP A 58 5.72 -12.21 -23.59
CA ASP A 58 4.60 -11.35 -23.21
C ASP A 58 4.66 -11.05 -21.70
N GLY A 59 5.21 -9.88 -21.35
CA GLY A 59 5.32 -9.46 -19.96
C GLY A 59 3.96 -9.35 -19.26
N GLY A 60 2.88 -9.01 -19.98
CA GLY A 60 1.54 -8.94 -19.42
C GLY A 60 1.06 -10.31 -18.94
N LEU A 61 1.18 -11.32 -19.80
CA LEU A 61 0.71 -12.67 -19.50
C LEU A 61 1.62 -13.42 -18.53
N PHE A 62 2.94 -13.26 -18.62
CA PHE A 62 3.90 -14.07 -17.87
C PHE A 62 4.46 -13.41 -16.61
N ILE A 63 4.45 -12.08 -16.51
CA ILE A 63 4.93 -11.37 -15.31
C ILE A 63 3.75 -10.86 -14.50
N TRP A 64 2.88 -10.06 -15.13
CA TRP A 64 1.85 -9.31 -14.41
C TRP A 64 0.72 -10.22 -13.92
N LEU A 65 0.11 -11.01 -14.81
CA LEU A 65 -1.05 -11.83 -14.46
C LEU A 65 -0.75 -12.86 -13.34
N PRO A 66 0.36 -13.64 -13.38
CA PRO A 66 0.67 -14.59 -12.31
C PRO A 66 0.99 -13.88 -11.00
N SER A 67 1.70 -12.74 -11.05
CA SER A 67 2.07 -11.98 -9.85
C SER A 67 0.85 -11.34 -9.18
N PHE A 68 -0.08 -10.79 -9.96
CA PHE A 68 -1.33 -10.25 -9.44
C PHE A 68 -2.24 -11.34 -8.88
N LEU A 69 -2.37 -12.47 -9.58
CA LEU A 69 -3.17 -13.59 -9.10
C LEU A 69 -2.61 -14.14 -7.79
N PHE A 70 -1.31 -14.38 -7.72
CA PHE A 70 -0.63 -14.81 -6.50
C PHE A 70 -0.79 -13.79 -5.37
N GLY A 71 -0.54 -12.51 -5.65
CA GLY A 71 -0.68 -11.43 -4.68
C GLY A 71 -2.10 -11.30 -4.13
N ALA A 72 -3.11 -11.44 -4.99
CA ALA A 72 -4.53 -11.42 -4.62
C ALA A 72 -4.90 -12.62 -3.73
N VAL A 73 -4.50 -13.83 -4.11
CA VAL A 73 -4.75 -15.05 -3.32
C VAL A 73 -4.09 -14.94 -1.94
N CYS A 74 -2.82 -14.55 -1.88
CA CYS A 74 -2.11 -14.35 -0.61
C CYS A 74 -2.79 -13.30 0.27
N SER A 75 -3.18 -12.16 -0.32
CA SER A 75 -3.86 -11.08 0.42
C SER A 75 -5.24 -11.50 0.92
N PHE A 76 -5.98 -12.30 0.15
CA PHE A 76 -7.28 -12.81 0.54
C PHE A 76 -7.18 -13.80 1.70
N VAL A 77 -6.27 -14.77 1.61
CA VAL A 77 -6.02 -15.74 2.69
C VAL A 77 -5.53 -15.02 3.95
N TYR A 78 -4.57 -14.11 3.81
CA TYR A 78 -4.08 -13.29 4.92
C TYR A 78 -5.19 -12.43 5.54
N GLY A 79 -6.03 -11.82 4.70
CA GLY A 79 -7.16 -11.02 5.15
C GLY A 79 -8.18 -11.85 5.94
N LYS A 80 -8.51 -13.07 5.52
CA LYS A 80 -9.40 -13.94 6.30
C LYS A 80 -8.81 -14.30 7.66
N VAL A 81 -7.54 -14.71 7.69
CA VAL A 81 -6.90 -15.14 8.94
C VAL A 81 -6.70 -13.97 9.91
N THR A 82 -6.40 -12.77 9.42
CA THR A 82 -5.96 -11.66 10.27
C THR A 82 -7.00 -10.56 10.45
N LEU A 83 -7.97 -10.38 9.55
CA LEU A 83 -8.97 -9.29 9.65
C LEU A 83 -10.34 -9.74 10.18
N GLU A 84 -10.69 -11.03 10.11
CA GLU A 84 -11.97 -11.54 10.67
C GLU A 84 -12.03 -11.45 12.20
N GLU A 85 -10.87 -11.44 12.88
CA GLU A 85 -10.80 -11.28 14.34
C GLU A 85 -11.19 -9.85 14.82
N PHE A 86 -11.24 -8.86 13.91
CA PHE A 86 -11.53 -7.46 14.24
C PHE A 86 -12.97 -7.07 13.88
N HIS A 87 -13.93 -7.55 14.67
CA HIS A 87 -15.38 -7.42 14.47
C HIS A 87 -15.92 -5.96 14.38
N ARG A 88 -15.12 -4.94 14.72
CA ARG A 88 -15.48 -3.52 14.54
C ARG A 88 -14.37 -2.76 13.84
N THR A 89 -14.50 -2.65 12.52
CA THR A 89 -13.61 -1.77 11.74
C THR A 89 -14.02 -0.31 11.97
N PRO A 90 -13.11 0.55 12.48
CA PRO A 90 -13.42 1.96 12.71
C PRO A 90 -13.72 2.65 11.38
N LEU A 91 -14.51 3.73 11.42
CA LEU A 91 -14.90 4.52 10.23
C LEU A 91 -13.66 4.92 9.40
N THR A 92 -12.60 5.36 10.07
CA THR A 92 -11.27 5.66 9.52
C THR A 92 -10.71 4.51 8.67
N SER A 93 -10.81 3.27 9.15
CA SER A 93 -10.32 2.09 8.41
C SER A 93 -11.17 1.81 7.17
N ARG A 94 -12.49 2.02 7.25
CA ARG A 94 -13.39 1.90 6.09
C ARG A 94 -13.07 2.92 5.02
N LEU A 95 -12.86 4.18 5.40
CA LEU A 95 -12.48 5.25 4.48
C LEU A 95 -11.15 4.96 3.79
N VAL A 96 -10.11 4.60 4.56
CA VAL A 96 -8.79 4.26 4.00
C VAL A 96 -8.89 3.10 3.01
N ARG A 97 -9.65 2.04 3.34
CA ARG A 97 -9.89 0.93 2.39
C ARG A 97 -10.63 1.38 1.14
N GLY A 98 -11.65 2.23 1.27
CA GLY A 98 -12.40 2.77 0.14
C GLY A 98 -11.52 3.60 -0.80
N ILE A 99 -10.65 4.46 -0.25
CA ILE A 99 -9.69 5.26 -1.02
C ILE A 99 -8.75 4.35 -1.82
N TRP A 100 -8.11 3.37 -1.15
CA TRP A 100 -7.20 2.45 -1.83
C TRP A 100 -7.91 1.57 -2.86
N ALA A 101 -9.13 1.11 -2.57
CA ALA A 101 -9.95 0.38 -3.54
C ALA A 101 -10.26 1.23 -4.77
N ALA A 102 -10.59 2.52 -4.59
CA ALA A 102 -10.83 3.45 -5.68
C ALA A 102 -9.55 3.72 -6.50
N CYS A 103 -8.40 3.91 -5.83
CA CYS A 103 -7.10 4.06 -6.51
C CYS A 103 -6.76 2.82 -7.35
N ILE A 104 -6.93 1.61 -6.80
CA ILE A 104 -6.69 0.35 -7.51
C ILE A 104 -7.63 0.21 -8.70
N ALA A 105 -8.93 0.49 -8.51
CA ALA A 105 -9.90 0.45 -9.58
C ALA A 105 -9.54 1.44 -10.71
N ALA A 106 -9.13 2.66 -10.37
CA ALA A 106 -8.68 3.66 -11.34
C ALA A 106 -7.42 3.19 -12.09
N MET A 107 -6.42 2.63 -11.39
CA MET A 107 -5.22 2.08 -12.02
C MET A 107 -5.56 0.94 -13.00
N ALA A 108 -6.46 0.04 -12.61
CA ALA A 108 -6.92 -1.05 -13.47
C ALA A 108 -7.63 -0.52 -14.72
N LEU A 109 -8.51 0.47 -14.57
CA LEU A 109 -9.20 1.11 -15.71
C LEU A 109 -8.21 1.77 -16.67
N PHE A 110 -7.25 2.56 -16.18
CA PHE A 110 -6.23 3.15 -17.03
C PHE A 110 -5.36 2.10 -17.71
N GLY A 111 -5.01 1.01 -17.01
CA GLY A 111 -4.30 -0.13 -17.60
C GLY A 111 -5.07 -0.75 -18.77
N VAL A 112 -6.38 -0.98 -18.61
CA VAL A 112 -7.24 -1.51 -19.68
C VAL A 112 -7.34 -0.53 -20.85
N VAL A 113 -7.51 0.77 -20.59
CA VAL A 113 -7.61 1.78 -21.65
C VAL A 113 -6.31 1.90 -22.45
N ALA A 114 -5.17 1.93 -21.77
CA ALA A 114 -3.87 2.07 -22.42
C ALA A 114 -3.45 0.82 -23.20
N VAL A 115 -3.59 -0.37 -22.58
CA VAL A 115 -3.07 -1.62 -23.15
C VAL A 115 -4.14 -2.37 -23.95
N GLY A 116 -5.36 -2.44 -23.44
CA GLY A 116 -6.44 -3.22 -24.07
C GLY A 116 -7.14 -2.48 -25.21
N LEU A 117 -7.31 -1.16 -25.10
CA LEU A 117 -8.01 -0.34 -26.10
C LEU A 117 -7.07 0.50 -26.97
N GLY A 118 -5.78 0.59 -26.61
CA GLY A 118 -4.81 1.43 -27.31
C GLY A 118 -5.14 2.93 -27.28
N GLY A 119 -5.97 3.38 -26.34
CA GLY A 119 -6.46 4.76 -26.28
C GLY A 119 -5.43 5.77 -25.80
N MET A 120 -4.31 5.30 -25.26
CA MET A 120 -3.18 6.13 -24.84
C MET A 120 -1.86 5.35 -24.87
N SER A 121 -0.75 6.07 -24.91
CA SER A 121 0.58 5.47 -24.83
C SER A 121 0.76 4.71 -23.50
N PRO A 122 1.12 3.41 -23.51
CA PRO A 122 1.39 2.64 -22.29
C PRO A 122 2.51 3.24 -21.43
N PHE A 123 3.41 4.05 -22.00
CA PHE A 123 4.51 4.70 -21.28
C PHE A 123 4.05 5.83 -20.34
N LEU A 124 2.79 6.26 -20.44
CA LEU A 124 2.19 7.22 -19.50
C LEU A 124 1.63 6.55 -18.24
N LEU A 125 1.41 5.22 -18.26
CA LEU A 125 0.85 4.49 -17.12
C LEU A 125 1.67 4.66 -15.83
N PRO A 126 3.02 4.58 -15.84
CA PRO A 126 3.81 4.81 -14.64
C PRO A 126 3.53 6.16 -13.98
N ALA A 127 3.42 7.21 -14.78
CA ALA A 127 3.14 8.56 -14.28
C ALA A 127 1.71 8.67 -13.71
N ILE A 128 0.71 8.13 -14.41
CA ILE A 128 -0.68 8.09 -13.95
C ILE A 128 -0.79 7.32 -12.64
N PHE A 129 -0.13 6.17 -12.52
CA PHE A 129 -0.13 5.38 -11.29
C PHE A 129 0.54 6.15 -10.16
N ALA A 130 1.65 6.84 -10.41
CA ALA A 130 2.30 7.70 -9.42
C ALA A 130 1.39 8.85 -8.94
N VAL A 131 0.60 9.47 -9.83
CA VAL A 131 -0.42 10.46 -9.43
C VAL A 131 -1.45 9.84 -8.50
N LEU A 132 -2.01 8.68 -8.86
CA LEU A 132 -3.03 8.00 -8.05
C LEU A 132 -2.48 7.57 -6.69
N MET A 133 -1.23 7.13 -6.62
CA MET A 133 -0.51 6.85 -5.37
C MET A 133 -0.36 8.13 -4.53
N GLY A 134 0.04 9.24 -5.14
CA GLY A 134 0.14 10.54 -4.47
C GLY A 134 -1.18 11.01 -3.87
N VAL A 135 -2.28 10.86 -4.61
CA VAL A 135 -3.65 11.15 -4.11
C VAL A 135 -4.01 10.24 -2.94
N GLY A 136 -3.78 8.92 -3.06
CA GLY A 136 -4.06 7.95 -2.00
C GLY A 136 -3.32 8.28 -0.71
N PHE A 137 -2.01 8.54 -0.79
CA PHE A 137 -1.19 8.93 0.36
C PHE A 137 -1.56 10.30 0.90
N PHE A 138 -1.91 11.27 0.05
CA PHE A 138 -2.34 12.60 0.47
C PHE A 138 -3.60 12.53 1.33
N ILE A 139 -4.65 11.85 0.84
CA ILE A 139 -5.90 11.71 1.59
C ILE A 139 -5.64 10.93 2.88
N GLN A 140 -4.83 9.87 2.84
CA GLN A 140 -4.46 9.12 4.04
C GLN A 140 -3.72 10.01 5.06
N ALA A 141 -2.87 10.92 4.61
CA ALA A 141 -2.15 11.86 5.47
C ALA A 141 -3.04 12.96 6.10
N MET A 142 -4.23 13.20 5.53
CA MET A 142 -5.25 14.06 6.16
C MET A 142 -5.97 13.35 7.29
N ILE A 143 -6.05 12.01 7.23
CA ILE A 143 -6.72 11.17 8.23
C ILE A 143 -5.76 10.77 9.35
N ASP A 144 -4.53 10.38 8.99
CA ASP A 144 -3.48 9.96 9.90
C ASP A 144 -2.32 10.97 9.83
N PRO A 145 -2.06 11.75 10.90
CA PRO A 145 -1.13 12.88 10.86
C PRO A 145 0.35 12.48 10.87
N ARG A 146 0.68 11.20 10.68
CA ARG A 146 2.07 10.72 10.62
C ARG A 146 2.84 11.46 9.51
N PRO A 147 4.02 12.05 9.82
CA PRO A 147 4.78 12.85 8.86
C PRO A 147 5.23 12.06 7.63
N TYR A 148 5.46 10.76 7.78
CA TYR A 148 5.79 9.86 6.68
C TYR A 148 4.74 9.89 5.56
N LEU A 149 3.45 9.89 5.87
CA LEU A 149 2.40 9.84 4.83
C LEU A 149 2.38 11.11 3.99
N ARG A 150 2.67 12.26 4.62
CA ARG A 150 2.82 13.54 3.91
C ARG A 150 4.05 13.55 3.01
N ALA A 151 5.19 13.07 3.53
CA ALA A 151 6.42 12.95 2.74
C ALA A 151 6.23 12.00 1.54
N ALA A 152 5.55 10.87 1.74
CA ALA A 152 5.23 9.93 0.68
C ALA A 152 4.33 10.57 -0.38
N ALA A 153 3.26 11.27 0.02
CA ALA A 153 2.37 11.96 -0.92
C ALA A 153 3.13 12.95 -1.82
N VAL A 154 3.96 13.79 -1.22
CA VAL A 154 4.81 14.75 -1.96
C VAL A 154 5.81 14.01 -2.86
N GLY A 155 6.46 12.97 -2.36
CA GLY A 155 7.39 12.14 -3.13
C GLY A 155 6.75 11.50 -4.35
N TRP A 156 5.53 11.00 -4.21
CA TRP A 156 4.75 10.43 -5.32
C TRP A 156 4.33 11.47 -6.35
N TRP A 157 3.93 12.67 -5.93
CA TRP A 157 3.62 13.75 -6.87
C TRP A 157 4.86 14.24 -7.62
N LEU A 158 5.98 14.47 -6.93
CA LEU A 158 7.25 14.82 -7.57
C LEU A 158 7.72 13.72 -8.54
N GLY A 159 7.62 12.46 -8.11
CA GLY A 159 7.89 11.31 -8.95
C GLY A 159 6.97 11.24 -10.17
N SER A 160 5.69 11.59 -10.03
CA SER A 160 4.77 11.61 -11.16
C SER A 160 5.14 12.66 -12.22
N ILE A 161 5.58 13.85 -11.79
CA ILE A 161 6.05 14.91 -12.70
C ILE A 161 7.28 14.41 -13.46
N TRP A 162 8.23 13.77 -12.76
CA TRP A 162 9.41 13.17 -13.39
C TRP A 162 9.03 12.08 -14.40
N LEU A 163 8.10 11.20 -14.05
CA LEU A 163 7.67 10.11 -14.93
C LEU A 163 6.91 10.61 -16.17
N PHE A 164 6.16 11.71 -16.06
CA PHE A 164 5.56 12.37 -17.23
C PHE A 164 6.60 13.00 -18.15
N TYR A 165 7.67 13.55 -17.59
CA TYR A 165 8.77 14.10 -18.37
C TYR A 165 9.54 12.99 -19.12
N GLU A 166 9.78 11.85 -18.47
CA GLU A 166 10.56 10.75 -19.02
C GLU A 166 9.76 9.90 -20.04
N ALA A 167 8.45 9.70 -19.82
CA ALA A 167 7.45 9.03 -20.68
C ALA A 167 7.99 8.02 -21.73
N SER A 168 8.87 7.11 -21.29
CA SER A 168 9.60 6.15 -22.12
C SER A 168 9.74 4.81 -21.39
N ILE A 169 10.43 3.84 -21.99
CA ILE A 169 10.69 2.52 -21.36
C ILE A 169 11.32 2.71 -19.96
N SER A 170 12.26 3.64 -19.82
CA SER A 170 12.94 3.95 -18.56
C SER A 170 12.01 4.41 -17.43
N ALA A 171 10.81 4.93 -17.75
CA ALA A 171 9.81 5.29 -16.75
C ALA A 171 9.36 4.09 -15.89
N LEU A 172 9.41 2.86 -16.41
CA LEU A 172 9.12 1.65 -15.64
C LEU A 172 10.20 1.36 -14.58
N LEU A 173 11.47 1.59 -14.91
CA LEU A 173 12.58 1.49 -13.98
C LEU A 173 12.47 2.57 -12.91
N SER A 174 12.27 3.83 -13.32
CA SER A 174 12.07 4.97 -12.42
C SER A 174 10.89 4.73 -11.46
N LEU A 175 9.77 4.16 -11.94
CA LEU A 175 8.64 3.77 -11.10
C LEU A 175 9.03 2.70 -10.08
N SER A 176 9.79 1.67 -10.48
CA SER A 176 10.22 0.61 -9.54
C SER A 176 11.07 1.18 -8.40
N ILE A 177 11.98 2.11 -8.70
CA ILE A 177 12.80 2.82 -7.71
C ILE A 177 11.91 3.68 -6.81
N LEU A 178 10.93 4.38 -7.38
CA LEU A 178 10.00 5.20 -6.63
C LEU A 178 9.14 4.36 -5.66
N ILE A 179 8.64 3.20 -6.10
CA ILE A 179 7.91 2.27 -5.22
C ILE A 179 8.80 1.82 -4.05
N ILE A 180 10.04 1.43 -4.33
CA ILE A 180 10.96 0.95 -3.29
C ILE A 180 11.25 2.07 -2.28
N THR A 181 11.60 3.25 -2.77
CA THR A 181 12.05 4.38 -1.94
C THR A 181 10.92 5.06 -1.18
N MET A 182 9.76 5.29 -1.81
CA MET A 182 8.66 6.05 -1.21
C MET A 182 7.64 5.18 -0.47
N GLN A 183 7.53 3.90 -0.82
CA GLN A 183 6.56 3.00 -0.21
C GLN A 183 7.23 1.88 0.59
N VAL A 184 8.09 1.05 -0.02
CA VAL A 184 8.60 -0.18 0.62
C VAL A 184 9.53 0.14 1.80
N ILE A 185 10.57 0.94 1.60
CA ILE A 185 11.55 1.28 2.64
C ILE A 185 10.87 1.94 3.85
N PRO A 186 10.10 3.03 3.70
CA PRO A 186 9.56 3.69 4.87
C PRO A 186 8.44 2.89 5.56
N THR A 187 7.65 2.12 4.81
CA THR A 187 6.63 1.24 5.43
C THR A 187 7.28 0.10 6.20
N THR A 188 8.40 -0.46 5.72
CA THR A 188 9.15 -1.46 6.49
C THR A 188 9.76 -0.85 7.75
N LEU A 189 10.35 0.34 7.69
CA LEU A 189 10.88 1.02 8.88
C LEU A 189 9.79 1.24 9.95
N LEU A 190 8.61 1.71 9.54
CA LEU A 190 7.46 1.87 10.45
C LEU A 190 6.97 0.54 11.02
N PHE A 191 6.88 -0.50 10.19
CA PHE A 191 6.51 -1.85 10.62
C PHE A 191 7.46 -2.37 11.72
N TRP A 192 8.76 -2.14 11.57
CA TRP A 192 9.76 -2.56 12.57
C TRP A 192 9.59 -1.80 13.89
N GLN A 193 9.33 -0.49 13.84
CA GLN A 193 9.09 0.33 15.03
C GLN A 193 7.84 -0.14 15.80
N GLU A 194 6.72 -0.32 15.10
CA GLU A 194 5.44 -0.76 15.69
C GLU A 194 5.56 -2.18 16.27
N LYS A 195 6.24 -3.09 15.56
CA LYS A 195 6.48 -4.46 16.04
C LYS A 195 7.35 -4.49 17.29
N GLN A 196 8.33 -3.59 17.41
CA GLN A 196 9.15 -3.47 18.61
C GLN A 196 8.35 -2.90 19.79
N ALA A 197 7.49 -1.91 19.54
CA ALA A 197 6.61 -1.34 20.56
C ALA A 197 5.66 -2.41 21.14
N LEU A 198 5.03 -3.22 20.28
CA LEU A 198 4.19 -4.36 20.69
C LEU A 198 4.94 -5.38 21.55
N LYS A 199 6.16 -5.76 21.14
CA LYS A 199 6.98 -6.70 21.93
C LYS A 199 7.37 -6.18 23.31
N ARG A 200 7.52 -4.85 23.46
CA ARG A 200 7.81 -4.22 24.76
C ARG A 200 6.57 -4.19 25.64
N SER A 201 5.40 -3.92 25.07
CA SER A 201 4.13 -3.93 25.79
C SER A 201 3.83 -5.31 26.39
N ASN A 202 4.01 -6.40 25.62
CA ASN A 202 3.69 -7.75 26.09
C ASN A 202 4.69 -8.34 27.11
N ARG A 203 5.78 -7.61 27.42
CA ARG A 203 6.76 -8.00 28.44
C ARG A 203 6.54 -7.31 29.79
N ASN A 204 5.76 -6.23 29.82
CA ASN A 204 5.43 -5.47 31.02
C ASN A 204 4.06 -5.89 31.55
#